data_AF-A0A2M8C6N4-F1
#
_entry.id   AF-A0A2M8C6N4-F1
#
_cell.length_a   1.000
_cell.length_b   1.000
_cell.length_c   1.000
_cell.angle_alpha   90.00
_cell.angle_beta   90.00
_cell.angle_gamma   90.00
#
_symmetry.space_group_name_H-M   'P 1'
#
loop_
_entity.id
_entity.type
_entity.pdbx_description
1 polymer ?
#
loop_
_entity_poly.entity_id
_entity_poly.type
_entity_poly.pdbx_seq_one_letter_code
_entity_poly.pdbx_strand_id
1 'polypeptide(L)'
;MIAISVIASFALQEVGGRAERTMIFLSPIYLACLATGILTLCDIIKKKQKTDRGVVSARLLLGAQIIIFIFGLYNHYFIFNKRVGENTIAQFLEHRLLPGDSVYIKGSFFSGDAFAYNYYQNKLGSLDVPVYSYYADYKIGNLAQIRTKSVKDEIQSIFNNTNTNRIWFYDFSYTEKQVDGTPYQLGLDKENQEIIVWEILKT
;
A
#
# COMPACT_ATOMS: atom_id res chain seq x y z
N MET A 1 -12.32 -1.14 24.17
CA MET A 1 -12.44 -0.66 22.77
C MET A 1 -11.12 -0.22 22.17
N ILE A 2 -10.30 0.60 22.85
CA ILE A 2 -8.89 0.79 22.46
C ILE A 2 -8.20 -0.57 22.30
N ALA A 3 -8.45 -1.50 23.22
CA ALA A 3 -8.00 -2.89 23.10
C ALA A 3 -8.51 -3.60 21.84
N ILE A 4 -9.72 -3.34 21.34
CA ILE A 4 -10.24 -4.01 20.12
C ILE A 4 -9.64 -3.38 18.86
N SER A 5 -9.44 -2.06 18.83
CA SER A 5 -8.73 -1.39 17.73
C SER A 5 -7.25 -1.75 17.71
N VAL A 6 -6.62 -1.87 18.89
CA VAL A 6 -5.24 -2.35 19.05
C VAL A 6 -5.16 -3.84 18.69
N ILE A 7 -6.12 -4.69 19.10
CA ILE A 7 -6.19 -6.11 18.72
C ILE A 7 -6.49 -6.27 17.22
N ALA A 8 -7.29 -5.39 16.61
CA ALA A 8 -7.49 -5.34 15.16
C ALA A 8 -6.20 -4.92 14.46
N SER A 9 -5.45 -3.96 15.00
CA SER A 9 -4.10 -3.61 14.52
C SER A 9 -3.09 -4.76 14.69
N PHE A 10 -3.22 -5.58 15.75
CA PHE A 10 -2.42 -6.79 15.96
C PHE A 10 -2.84 -7.93 15.02
N ALA A 11 -4.14 -8.11 14.73
CA ALA A 11 -4.63 -9.03 13.70
C ALA A 11 -4.27 -8.56 12.28
N LEU A 12 -4.04 -7.25 12.11
CA LEU A 12 -3.51 -6.60 10.92
C LEU A 12 -1.97 -6.51 10.94
N GLN A 13 -1.25 -7.24 11.80
CA GLN A 13 0.22 -7.40 11.65
C GLN A 13 0.61 -8.01 10.29
N GLU A 14 -0.34 -8.63 9.58
CA GLU A 14 -0.17 -9.02 8.18
C GLU A 14 -0.22 -7.84 7.20
N VAL A 15 -0.58 -6.65 7.64
CA VAL A 15 -0.72 -5.47 6.80
C VAL A 15 0.27 -4.43 7.32
N GLY A 16 1.48 -4.46 6.77
CA GLY A 16 2.60 -3.59 7.17
C GLY A 16 2.26 -2.08 7.12
N GLY A 17 3.26 -1.22 7.34
CA GLY A 17 3.12 0.25 7.49
C GLY A 17 2.27 0.99 6.43
N ARG A 18 1.96 0.37 5.29
CA ARG A 18 0.92 0.79 4.33
C ARG A 18 -0.52 0.86 4.92
N ALA A 19 -0.98 -0.07 5.77
CA ALA A 19 -2.34 -0.03 6.31
C ALA A 19 -2.53 0.82 7.56
N GLU A 20 -1.48 1.00 8.37
CA GLU A 20 -1.50 1.95 9.49
C GLU A 20 -1.83 3.36 9.00
N ARG A 21 -1.42 3.72 7.78
CA ARG A 21 -1.74 5.01 7.14
C ARG A 21 -3.21 5.11 6.74
N THR A 22 -3.80 4.08 6.16
CA THR A 22 -5.25 4.06 5.87
C THR A 22 -6.09 4.18 7.15
N MET A 23 -5.60 3.58 8.26
CA MET A 23 -6.18 3.75 9.59
C MET A 23 -6.00 5.17 10.13
N ILE A 24 -4.90 5.90 9.86
CA ILE A 24 -4.77 7.33 10.20
C ILE A 24 -5.82 8.20 9.49
N PHE A 25 -6.29 7.81 8.29
CA PHE A 25 -7.34 8.53 7.57
C PHE A 25 -8.76 8.15 8.01
N LEU A 26 -9.01 6.89 8.35
CA LEU A 26 -10.33 6.41 8.77
C LEU A 26 -10.60 6.60 10.27
N SER A 27 -9.55 6.54 11.10
CA SER A 27 -9.67 6.64 12.56
C SER A 27 -10.24 7.96 13.05
N PRO A 28 -9.95 9.15 12.49
CA PRO A 28 -10.56 10.39 12.94
C PRO A 28 -12.06 10.42 12.65
N ILE A 29 -12.50 9.88 11.51
CA ILE A 29 -13.92 9.80 11.14
C ILE A 29 -14.65 8.80 12.06
N TYR A 30 -14.05 7.62 12.29
CA TYR A 30 -14.61 6.61 13.19
C TYR A 30 -14.65 7.10 14.65
N LEU A 31 -13.59 7.76 15.13
CA LEU A 31 -13.55 8.34 16.47
C LEU A 31 -14.49 9.53 16.62
N ALA A 32 -14.68 10.37 15.60
CA ALA A 32 -15.66 11.46 15.63
C ALA A 32 -17.08 10.89 15.76
N CYS A 33 -17.44 9.92 14.92
CA CYS A 33 -18.73 9.23 14.96
C CYS A 33 -18.97 8.49 16.29
N LEU A 34 -17.95 7.83 16.84
CA LEU A 34 -18.01 7.18 18.15
C LEU A 34 -18.09 8.20 19.30
N ALA A 35 -17.32 9.29 19.27
CA ALA A 35 -17.38 10.33 20.30
C ALA A 35 -18.78 10.97 20.34
N THR A 36 -19.35 11.30 19.19
CA THR A 36 -20.74 11.78 19.10
C THR A 36 -21.75 10.71 19.52
N GLY A 37 -21.56 9.46 19.09
CA GLY A 37 -22.46 8.35 19.43
C GLY A 37 -22.47 8.01 20.92
N ILE A 38 -21.29 7.96 21.56
CA ILE A 38 -21.12 7.69 22.98
C ILE A 38 -21.66 8.84 23.83
N LEU A 39 -21.43 10.10 23.45
CA LEU A 39 -22.01 11.26 24.13
C LEU A 39 -23.54 11.23 24.05
N THR A 40 -24.09 10.91 22.88
CA THR A 40 -25.54 10.80 22.68
C THR A 40 -26.13 9.65 23.53
N LEU A 41 -25.47 8.49 23.58
CA LEU A 41 -25.86 7.36 24.43
C LEU A 41 -25.77 7.67 25.93
N CYS A 42 -24.69 8.32 26.37
CA CYS A 42 -24.53 8.73 27.76
C CYS A 42 -25.56 9.79 28.18
N ASP A 43 -25.91 10.73 27.30
CA ASP A 43 -26.96 11.72 27.53
C ASP A 43 -28.35 11.08 27.62
N ILE A 44 -28.62 10.08 26.77
CA ILE A 44 -29.87 9.29 26.80
C ILE A 44 -29.97 8.47 28.09
N ILE A 45 -28.88 7.81 28.52
CA ILE A 45 -28.85 6.97 29.73
C ILE A 45 -28.95 7.81 31.00
N LYS A 46 -28.32 9.01 31.05
CA LYS A 46 -28.29 9.82 32.28
C LYS A 46 -29.47 10.77 32.47
N LYS A 47 -30.36 10.94 31.50
CA LYS A 47 -31.64 11.69 31.63
C LYS A 47 -31.55 13.03 32.39
N LYS A 48 -30.41 13.74 32.43
CA LYS A 48 -30.28 15.13 32.90
C LYS A 48 -28.85 15.66 32.86
N GLN A 49 -28.80 16.97 32.58
CA GLN A 49 -27.71 17.93 32.73
C GLN A 49 -26.50 17.75 31.81
N LYS A 50 -26.57 18.44 30.66
CA LYS A 50 -25.40 18.93 29.93
C LYS A 50 -24.54 19.73 30.90
N THR A 51 -23.46 19.14 31.39
CA THR A 51 -22.40 19.88 32.06
C THR A 51 -21.52 20.46 30.98
N ASP A 52 -21.36 21.79 30.96
CA ASP A 52 -20.59 22.51 29.93
C ASP A 52 -19.18 21.92 29.72
N ARG A 53 -18.59 21.31 30.75
CA ARG A 53 -17.30 20.63 30.69
C ARG A 53 -17.26 19.42 29.73
N GLY A 54 -18.34 18.64 29.63
CA GLY A 54 -18.42 17.50 28.71
C GLY A 54 -18.57 17.91 27.25
N VAL A 55 -19.23 19.05 27.01
CA VAL A 55 -19.35 19.65 25.67
C VAL A 55 -18.01 20.27 25.23
N VAL A 56 -17.27 20.89 26.16
CA VAL A 56 -15.94 21.46 25.90
C VAL A 56 -14.90 20.37 25.59
N SER A 57 -14.90 19.26 26.33
CA SER A 57 -13.96 18.14 26.07
C SER A 57 -14.24 17.45 24.73
N ALA A 58 -15.52 17.29 24.36
CA ALA A 58 -15.92 16.76 23.07
C ALA A 58 -15.50 17.66 21.89
N ARG A 59 -15.64 18.98 22.03
CA ARG A 59 -15.22 19.96 21.02
C ARG A 59 -13.70 20.02 20.87
N LEU A 60 -12.96 19.89 21.97
CA LEU A 60 -11.49 19.80 21.95
C LEU A 60 -11.01 18.51 21.26
N LEU A 61 -11.66 17.37 21.54
CA LEU A 61 -11.37 16.10 20.86
C LEU A 61 -11.68 16.18 19.36
N LEU A 62 -12.82 16.75 18.98
CA LEU A 62 -13.19 16.98 17.59
C LEU A 62 -12.18 17.91 16.89
N GLY A 63 -11.81 19.01 17.54
CA GLY A 63 -10.81 19.95 17.04
C GLY A 63 -9.44 19.30 16.84
N ALA A 64 -8.97 18.49 17.80
CA ALA A 64 -7.73 17.73 17.67
C ALA A 64 -7.76 16.74 16.49
N GLN A 65 -8.89 16.07 16.27
CA GLN A 65 -9.07 15.14 15.15
C GLN A 65 -9.08 15.85 13.79
N ILE A 66 -9.72 17.02 13.70
CA ILE A 66 -9.68 17.85 12.49
C ILE A 66 -8.25 18.29 12.20
N ILE A 67 -7.48 18.71 13.22
CA ILE A 67 -6.07 19.09 13.06
C ILE A 67 -5.23 17.90 12.57
N ILE A 68 -5.40 16.71 13.16
CA ILE A 68 -4.72 15.47 12.73
C ILE A 68 -5.09 15.12 11.29
N PHE A 69 -6.37 15.25 10.92
CA PHE A 69 -6.84 14.98 9.56
C PHE A 69 -6.27 15.97 8.54
N ILE A 70 -6.27 17.28 8.84
CA ILE A 70 -5.66 18.31 8.00
C ILE A 70 -4.16 18.06 7.85
N PHE A 71 -3.46 17.70 8.93
CA PHE A 71 -2.04 17.35 8.88
C PHE A 71 -1.79 16.09 8.03
N GLY A 72 -2.65 15.07 8.15
CA GLY A 72 -2.62 13.88 7.30
C GLY A 72 -2.84 14.21 5.82
N LEU A 73 -3.82 15.05 5.50
CA LEU A 73 -4.09 15.54 4.15
C LEU A 73 -2.90 16.35 3.59
N TYR A 74 -2.32 17.24 4.41
CA TYR A 74 -1.15 18.03 4.03
C TYR A 74 0.02 17.11 3.66
N ASN A 75 0.37 16.13 4.51
CA ASN A 75 1.43 15.18 4.22
C ASN A 75 1.14 14.35 2.98
N HIS A 76 -0.12 13.94 2.79
CA HIS A 76 -0.52 13.20 1.59
C HIS A 76 -0.32 14.02 0.31
N TYR A 77 -0.85 15.23 0.28
CA TYR A 77 -0.87 16.06 -0.93
C TYR A 77 0.51 16.62 -1.27
N PHE A 78 1.27 17.09 -0.28
CA PHE A 78 2.53 17.79 -0.52
C PHE A 78 3.77 16.91 -0.45
N ILE A 79 3.72 15.80 0.30
CA ILE A 79 4.88 14.91 0.49
C ILE A 79 4.65 13.60 -0.27
N PHE A 80 3.59 12.84 0.05
CA PHE A 80 3.43 11.48 -0.47
C PHE A 80 3.04 11.41 -1.95
N ASN A 81 2.32 12.39 -2.49
CA ASN A 81 2.03 12.45 -3.94
C ASN A 81 3.28 12.68 -4.80
N LYS A 82 4.36 13.20 -4.23
CA LYS A 82 5.63 13.41 -4.93
C LYS A 82 6.59 12.22 -4.81
N ARG A 83 6.21 11.19 -4.04
CA ARG A 83 7.03 9.98 -3.84
C ARG A 83 6.80 8.98 -4.96
N VAL A 84 7.82 8.15 -5.19
CA VAL A 84 7.74 7.05 -6.14
C VAL A 84 6.62 6.10 -5.74
N GLY A 85 5.84 5.68 -6.72
CA GLY A 85 4.80 4.66 -6.60
C GLY A 85 4.52 4.01 -7.94
N GLU A 86 3.42 3.27 -8.03
CA GLU A 86 3.06 2.47 -9.21
C GLU A 86 2.88 3.35 -10.46
N ASN A 87 2.36 4.57 -10.31
CA ASN A 87 2.27 5.53 -11.41
C ASN A 87 3.65 5.95 -11.95
N THR A 88 4.61 6.24 -11.06
CA THR A 88 5.97 6.63 -11.45
C THR A 88 6.68 5.49 -12.17
N ILE A 89 6.51 4.25 -11.69
CA ILE A 89 7.07 3.06 -12.33
C ILE A 89 6.40 2.83 -13.70
N ALA A 90 5.07 2.97 -13.79
CA ALA A 90 4.35 2.83 -15.07
C ALA A 90 4.82 3.86 -16.11
N GLN A 91 5.01 5.12 -15.71
CA GLN A 91 5.57 6.17 -16.57
C GLN A 91 7.01 5.87 -16.98
N PHE A 92 7.82 5.34 -16.05
CA PHE A 92 9.20 4.93 -16.36
C PHE A 92 9.24 3.79 -17.39
N LEU A 93 8.34 2.80 -17.25
CA LEU A 93 8.27 1.63 -18.11
C LEU A 93 7.57 1.90 -19.45
N GLU A 94 6.66 2.89 -19.53
CA GLU A 94 5.93 3.26 -20.75
C GLU A 94 6.83 3.38 -21.98
N HIS A 95 7.99 4.02 -21.85
CA HIS A 95 8.92 4.26 -22.96
C HIS A 95 10.00 3.17 -23.11
N ARG A 96 9.98 2.14 -22.26
CA ARG A 96 11.03 1.10 -22.20
C ARG A 96 10.52 -0.30 -22.51
N LEU A 97 9.22 -0.53 -22.32
CA LEU A 97 8.58 -1.79 -22.63
C LEU A 97 8.63 -2.07 -24.14
N LEU A 98 8.98 -3.31 -24.46
CA LEU A 98 8.98 -3.84 -25.83
C LEU A 98 8.01 -5.03 -25.93
N PRO A 99 7.51 -5.35 -27.13
CA PRO A 99 6.72 -6.56 -27.34
C PRO A 99 7.46 -7.81 -26.87
N GLY A 100 6.79 -8.62 -26.04
CA GLY A 100 7.39 -9.81 -25.43
C GLY A 100 8.13 -9.55 -24.11
N ASP A 101 8.09 -8.33 -23.57
CA ASP A 101 8.46 -8.09 -22.17
C ASP A 101 7.38 -8.60 -21.21
N SER A 102 7.73 -8.76 -19.94
CA SER A 102 6.77 -8.86 -18.85
C SER A 102 7.22 -8.08 -17.63
N VAL A 103 6.29 -7.84 -16.70
CA VAL A 103 6.55 -7.14 -15.44
C VAL A 103 6.32 -8.11 -14.29
N TYR A 104 7.26 -8.19 -13.36
CA TYR A 104 7.12 -8.98 -12.13
C TYR A 104 7.15 -8.08 -10.90
N ILE A 105 6.14 -8.20 -10.05
CA ILE A 105 5.91 -7.28 -8.94
C ILE A 105 5.89 -8.07 -7.63
N LYS A 106 6.87 -7.78 -6.75
CA LYS A 106 6.82 -8.20 -5.35
C LYS A 106 6.22 -7.07 -4.52
N GLY A 107 4.90 -7.08 -4.43
CA GLY A 107 4.11 -5.98 -3.86
C GLY A 107 3.40 -6.35 -2.56
N SER A 108 2.30 -5.66 -2.29
CA SER A 108 1.38 -5.96 -1.20
C SER A 108 0.58 -7.24 -1.43
N PHE A 109 -0.01 -7.76 -0.36
CA PHE A 109 -0.99 -8.84 -0.42
C PHE A 109 -2.13 -8.54 -1.40
N PHE A 110 -2.80 -9.60 -1.88
CA PHE A 110 -3.89 -9.54 -2.86
C PHE A 110 -3.52 -8.89 -4.21
N SER A 111 -2.23 -8.79 -4.54
CA SER A 111 -1.78 -8.24 -5.81
C SER A 111 -2.24 -6.79 -6.07
N GLY A 112 -2.49 -6.02 -5.01
CA GLY A 112 -2.96 -4.63 -5.11
C GLY A 112 -2.05 -3.74 -5.96
N ASP A 113 -0.73 -3.93 -5.85
CA ASP A 113 0.24 -3.16 -6.63
C ASP A 113 0.23 -3.54 -8.12
N ALA A 114 -0.06 -4.81 -8.45
CA ALA A 114 -0.22 -5.25 -9.83
C ALA A 114 -1.50 -4.68 -10.45
N PHE A 115 -2.59 -4.65 -9.68
CA PHE A 115 -3.83 -3.97 -10.10
C PHE A 115 -3.59 -2.47 -10.33
N ALA A 116 -2.92 -1.79 -9.40
CA ALA A 116 -2.60 -0.37 -9.52
C ALA A 116 -1.67 -0.09 -10.72
N TYR A 117 -0.65 -0.93 -10.94
CA TYR A 117 0.22 -0.82 -12.11
C TYR A 117 -0.57 -0.96 -13.41
N ASN A 118 -1.40 -2.00 -13.56
CA ASN A 118 -2.24 -2.21 -14.74
C ASN A 118 -3.20 -1.03 -14.99
N TYR A 119 -3.76 -0.44 -13.92
CA TYR A 119 -4.59 0.75 -14.03
C TYR A 119 -3.82 1.93 -14.65
N TYR A 120 -2.59 2.20 -14.21
CA TYR A 120 -1.78 3.28 -14.76
C TYR A 120 -1.27 2.99 -16.17
N GLN A 121 -0.84 1.75 -16.44
CA GLN A 121 -0.44 1.30 -17.77
C GLN A 121 -1.56 1.53 -18.80
N ASN A 122 -2.79 1.11 -18.48
CA ASN A 122 -3.96 1.33 -19.33
C ASN A 122 -4.29 2.82 -19.50
N LYS A 123 -4.13 3.62 -18.44
CA LYS A 123 -4.38 5.06 -18.49
C LYS A 123 -3.36 5.81 -19.37
N LEU A 124 -2.11 5.36 -19.39
CA LEU A 124 -1.05 5.93 -20.22
C LEU A 124 -1.14 5.47 -21.68
N GLY A 125 -1.88 4.39 -21.96
CA GLY A 125 -1.92 3.79 -23.30
C GLY A 125 -0.63 3.04 -23.64
N SER A 126 0.09 2.59 -22.62
CA SER A 126 1.33 1.82 -22.76
C SER A 126 1.07 0.46 -23.42
N LEU A 127 2.14 -0.15 -23.94
CA LEU A 127 2.10 -1.51 -24.47
C LEU A 127 1.52 -2.49 -23.44
N ASP A 128 0.54 -3.30 -23.85
CA ASP A 128 -0.02 -4.37 -23.02
C ASP A 128 1.00 -5.50 -22.89
N VAL A 129 1.45 -5.75 -21.66
CA VAL A 129 2.44 -6.79 -21.34
C VAL A 129 1.95 -7.62 -20.16
N PRO A 130 2.29 -8.92 -20.10
CA PRO A 130 1.93 -9.74 -18.94
C PRO A 130 2.50 -9.17 -17.64
N VAL A 131 1.65 -9.05 -16.63
CA VAL A 131 2.02 -8.57 -15.30
C VAL A 131 1.82 -9.69 -14.28
N TYR A 132 2.92 -10.13 -13.68
CA TYR A 132 2.97 -11.19 -12.68
C TYR A 132 3.11 -10.59 -11.28
N SER A 133 2.44 -11.18 -10.30
CA SER A 133 2.49 -10.75 -8.90
C SER A 133 3.00 -11.89 -8.02
N TYR A 134 3.95 -11.59 -7.13
CA TYR A 134 4.46 -12.55 -6.14
C TYR A 134 3.35 -13.16 -5.27
N TYR A 135 2.31 -12.39 -4.98
CA TYR A 135 1.17 -12.81 -4.17
C TYR A 135 -0.06 -13.24 -5.00
N ALA A 136 0.11 -13.56 -6.29
CA ALA A 136 -1.01 -13.98 -7.16
C ALA A 136 -1.75 -15.21 -6.61
N ASP A 137 -1.03 -16.16 -6.00
CA ASP A 137 -1.60 -17.39 -5.43
C ASP A 137 -2.13 -17.23 -4.00
N TYR A 138 -2.15 -16.00 -3.46
CA TYR A 138 -2.54 -15.77 -2.07
C TYR A 138 -3.97 -16.23 -1.78
N LYS A 139 -4.09 -17.08 -0.75
CA LYS A 139 -5.35 -17.54 -0.16
C LYS A 139 -5.20 -17.55 1.36
N ILE A 140 -6.31 -17.39 2.07
CA ILE A 140 -6.29 -17.47 3.53
C ILE A 140 -5.66 -18.81 3.95
N GLY A 141 -4.60 -18.75 4.76
CA GLY A 141 -3.89 -19.92 5.28
C GLY A 141 -2.63 -20.38 4.51
N ASN A 142 -2.30 -19.79 3.35
CA ASN A 142 -1.10 -20.19 2.58
C ASN A 142 0.05 -19.17 2.57
N LEU A 143 -0.07 -18.09 3.36
CA LEU A 143 0.91 -17.00 3.38
C LEU A 143 2.34 -17.46 3.71
N ALA A 144 2.48 -18.35 4.70
CA ALA A 144 3.80 -18.85 5.11
C ALA A 144 4.52 -19.58 3.97
N GLN A 145 3.78 -20.33 3.15
CA GLN A 145 4.31 -21.02 1.98
C GLN A 145 4.73 -20.02 0.90
N ILE A 146 3.91 -19.00 0.64
CA ILE A 146 4.23 -17.98 -0.36
C ILE A 146 5.51 -17.23 0.02
N ARG A 147 5.68 -16.86 1.31
CA ARG A 147 6.89 -16.16 1.78
C ARG A 147 8.18 -16.97 1.64
N THR A 148 8.10 -18.29 1.47
CA THR A 148 9.28 -19.13 1.20
C THR A 148 9.67 -19.18 -0.27
N LYS A 149 8.86 -18.64 -1.19
CA LYS A 149 9.18 -18.61 -2.61
C LYS A 149 10.38 -17.68 -2.85
N SER A 150 11.38 -18.21 -3.56
CA SER A 150 12.52 -17.43 -4.04
C SER A 150 12.11 -16.59 -5.24
N VAL A 151 12.40 -15.29 -5.19
CA VAL A 151 12.18 -14.37 -6.33
C VAL A 151 12.95 -14.80 -7.56
N LYS A 152 14.18 -15.31 -7.37
CA LYS A 152 15.02 -15.82 -8.45
C LYS A 152 14.37 -17.01 -9.16
N ASP A 153 13.79 -17.93 -8.39
CA ASP A 153 13.15 -19.13 -8.96
C ASP A 153 11.86 -18.77 -9.69
N GLU A 154 11.10 -17.79 -9.18
CA GLU A 154 9.90 -17.28 -9.83
C GLU A 154 10.23 -16.57 -11.16
N ILE A 155 11.26 -15.72 -11.18
CA ILE A 155 11.74 -15.06 -12.40
C ILE A 155 12.20 -16.09 -13.43
N GLN A 156 12.96 -17.11 -13.00
CA GLN A 156 13.37 -18.20 -13.87
C GLN A 156 12.17 -19.00 -14.40
N SER A 157 11.18 -19.26 -13.55
CA SER A 157 9.93 -19.91 -13.94
C SER A 157 9.17 -19.11 -15.00
N ILE A 158 9.10 -17.78 -14.88
CA ILE A 158 8.49 -16.91 -15.90
C ILE A 158 9.27 -17.03 -17.22
N PHE A 159 10.60 -16.94 -17.20
CA PHE A 159 11.41 -17.11 -18.41
C PHE A 159 11.24 -18.48 -19.09
N ASN A 160 11.03 -19.54 -18.30
CA ASN A 160 10.89 -20.91 -18.81
C ASN A 160 9.49 -21.18 -19.36
N ASN A 161 8.46 -20.62 -18.72
CA ASN A 161 7.05 -20.89 -19.03
C ASN A 161 6.44 -19.89 -20.02
N THR A 162 7.18 -18.84 -20.38
CA THR A 162 6.72 -17.80 -21.30
C THR A 162 7.75 -17.54 -22.39
N ASN A 163 7.33 -16.98 -23.52
CA ASN A 163 8.23 -16.49 -24.57
C ASN A 163 8.84 -15.12 -24.23
N THR A 164 8.89 -14.78 -22.95
CA THR A 164 9.46 -13.53 -22.47
C THR A 164 10.98 -13.56 -22.57
N ASN A 165 11.57 -12.52 -23.17
CA ASN A 165 13.02 -12.36 -23.23
C ASN A 165 13.56 -11.38 -22.19
N ARG A 166 12.69 -10.54 -21.62
CA ARG A 166 13.04 -9.53 -20.62
C ARG A 166 11.94 -9.35 -19.59
N ILE A 167 12.33 -9.33 -18.32
CA ILE A 167 11.44 -9.11 -17.17
C ILE A 167 11.84 -7.81 -16.48
N TRP A 168 10.87 -6.93 -16.28
CA TRP A 168 11.01 -5.75 -15.45
C TRP A 168 10.54 -6.08 -14.03
N PHE A 169 11.45 -6.05 -13.06
CA PHE A 169 11.18 -6.45 -11.68
C PHE A 169 11.27 -5.27 -10.72
N TYR A 170 10.37 -5.19 -9.75
CA TYR A 170 10.51 -4.31 -8.60
C TYR A 170 9.86 -4.88 -7.33
N ASP A 171 10.36 -4.45 -6.17
CA ASP A 171 9.98 -4.95 -4.85
C ASP A 171 9.57 -3.81 -3.90
N PHE A 172 8.30 -3.78 -3.51
CA PHE A 172 7.78 -2.89 -2.47
C PHE A 172 7.83 -3.49 -1.06
N SER A 173 8.30 -4.73 -0.91
CA SER A 173 8.63 -5.31 0.40
C SER A 173 10.05 -4.98 0.86
N TYR A 174 10.90 -4.44 -0.03
CA TYR A 174 12.30 -4.07 0.21
C TYR A 174 13.17 -5.22 0.72
N THR A 175 12.75 -6.45 0.47
CA THR A 175 13.48 -7.64 0.92
C THR A 175 14.55 -8.02 -0.09
N GLU A 176 14.30 -7.79 -1.38
CA GLU A 176 15.27 -8.00 -2.44
C GLU A 176 16.14 -6.76 -2.64
N LYS A 177 17.38 -6.82 -2.15
CA LYS A 177 18.35 -5.72 -2.30
C LYS A 177 19.20 -5.82 -3.57
N GLN A 178 19.27 -7.01 -4.14
CA GLN A 178 20.08 -7.28 -5.33
C GLN A 178 19.44 -8.42 -6.11
N VAL A 179 19.27 -8.21 -7.41
CA VAL A 179 18.78 -9.21 -8.36
C VAL A 179 19.75 -9.25 -9.55
N ASP A 180 19.85 -10.40 -10.22
CA ASP A 180 20.71 -10.60 -11.39
C ASP A 180 20.16 -9.82 -12.60
N GLY A 181 20.39 -8.50 -12.65
CA GLY A 181 19.91 -7.60 -13.70
C GLY A 181 20.48 -6.19 -13.63
N THR A 182 20.03 -5.30 -14.51
CA THR A 182 20.44 -3.90 -14.55
C THR A 182 19.52 -3.05 -13.65
N PRO A 183 20.02 -2.41 -12.59
CA PRO A 183 19.20 -1.61 -11.68
C PRO A 183 18.94 -0.19 -12.21
N TYR A 184 17.72 0.31 -12.00
CA TYR A 184 17.31 1.69 -12.24
C TYR A 184 16.67 2.27 -10.97
N GLN A 185 17.39 3.18 -10.29
CA GLN A 185 16.90 3.88 -9.10
C GLN A 185 15.92 4.98 -9.51
N LEU A 186 14.67 4.88 -9.06
CA LEU A 186 13.62 5.87 -9.36
C LEU A 186 13.46 6.93 -8.26
N GLY A 187 14.03 6.68 -7.08
CA GLY A 187 13.96 7.57 -5.92
C GLY A 187 13.26 6.92 -4.73
N LEU A 188 12.80 7.75 -3.81
CA LEU A 188 12.20 7.30 -2.55
C LEU A 188 10.69 7.15 -2.65
N ASP A 189 10.17 6.07 -2.09
CA ASP A 189 8.75 5.87 -1.94
C ASP A 189 8.17 6.54 -0.68
N LYS A 190 6.91 6.21 -0.40
CA LYS A 190 6.15 6.72 0.74
C LYS A 190 6.69 6.23 2.09
N GLU A 191 7.52 5.20 2.13
CA GLU A 191 8.19 4.67 3.32
C GLU A 191 9.62 5.18 3.48
N ASN A 192 10.02 6.15 2.65
CA ASN A 192 11.40 6.62 2.52
C ASN A 192 12.38 5.49 2.16
N GLN A 193 11.89 4.42 1.53
CA GLN A 193 12.73 3.37 0.99
C GLN A 193 13.02 3.67 -0.47
N GLU A 194 14.23 3.34 -0.90
CA GLU A 194 14.60 3.45 -2.31
C GLU A 194 13.87 2.40 -3.14
N ILE A 195 13.29 2.84 -4.26
CA ILE A 195 12.67 1.96 -5.24
C ILE A 195 13.61 1.81 -6.42
N ILE A 196 13.98 0.55 -6.66
CA ILE A 196 14.82 0.12 -7.76
C ILE A 196 13.96 -0.74 -8.67
N VAL A 197 13.91 -0.38 -9.94
CA VAL A 197 13.35 -1.23 -11.00
C VAL A 197 14.52 -1.93 -11.67
N TRP A 198 14.45 -3.25 -11.79
CA TRP A 198 15.47 -4.08 -12.38
C TRP A 198 15.06 -4.53 -13.78
N GLU A 199 15.96 -4.40 -14.73
CA GLU A 199 15.84 -5.01 -16.05
C GLU A 199 16.60 -6.33 -16.06
N ILE A 200 15.88 -7.43 -16.25
CA ILE A 200 16.43 -8.77 -16.21
C ILE A 200 16.26 -9.38 -17.59
N LEU A 201 17.36 -9.78 -18.20
CA LEU A 201 17.37 -10.40 -19.52
C LEU A 201 17.46 -11.92 -19.37
N LYS A 202 16.79 -12.64 -20.27
CA LYS A 202 16.92 -14.08 -20.39
C LYS A 202 18.34 -14.40 -20.89
N THR A 203 19.12 -15.06 -20.05
CA THR A 203 20.46 -15.58 -20.39
C THR A 203 20.39 -16.92 -21.08
#